data_AF-A0AAJ0CPQ3-F1
#
_entry.id   AF-A0AAJ0CPQ3-F1
#
_cell.length_a   1.000
_cell.length_b   1.000
_cell.length_c   1.000
_cell.angle_alpha   90.00
_cell.angle_beta   90.00
_cell.angle_gamma   90.00
#
_symmetry.space_group_name_H-M   'P 1'
#
loop_
_entity.id
_entity.type
_entity.pdbx_description
1 polymer ?
#
loop_
_entity_poly.entity_id
_entity_poly.type
_entity_poly.pdbx_seq_one_letter_code
_entity_poly.pdbx_strand_id
1 'polypeptide(L)'
;MTTKPSLWVIWVTLTLAIFLLAWPSSALNPPKGTVQQAETAKTRPLRLNIPEGKLPSISEDESLSVQKRQQSSPKVVYRGSSKSPETIKELGGFIPRDEGQTITNNTFGLLNHHWGLSRTAYSSTSRSFGVALGYSMKEHESGWIYKIHPTPNMIDLNGSGFKLQYHEEEEFSALGGIRYDQIQAWMRMSSEILMHSLSMDDVRKFREFETFAKAYPNSTWTNNTAYDHKYDTFASSPGQPQLAGNKDNVAKFGNKTLEQHAIEFMKKNGGPVAWNGQFPLSSLKTKNEEAPQMTEDHATHTTTSSRQTIETTVLAEYNIEAIEPKI
;
A
#
# COMPACT_ATOMS: atom_id res chain seq x y z
N MET A 1 2.50 73.51 42.45
CA MET A 1 2.74 74.55 41.43
C MET A 1 3.55 73.90 40.32
N THR A 2 2.90 73.42 39.26
CA THR A 2 2.85 74.02 37.90
C THR A 2 4.22 73.91 37.21
N THR A 3 4.46 73.17 36.11
CA THR A 3 3.65 72.85 34.91
C THR A 3 4.22 71.61 34.15
N LYS A 4 3.37 70.91 33.38
CA LYS A 4 3.68 70.02 32.22
C LYS A 4 3.69 70.87 30.92
N PRO A 5 3.82 70.33 29.67
CA PRO A 5 4.72 69.33 29.07
C PRO A 5 5.34 69.86 27.71
N SER A 6 6.12 69.06 26.97
CA SER A 6 6.18 69.23 25.50
C SER A 6 6.30 67.90 24.76
N LEU A 7 5.33 67.69 23.87
CA LEU A 7 5.27 66.65 22.85
C LEU A 7 6.15 67.06 21.66
N TRP A 8 6.81 66.09 21.04
CA TRP A 8 7.12 66.15 19.60
C TRP A 8 6.61 64.88 18.95
N VAL A 9 5.50 65.05 18.23
CA VAL A 9 4.95 64.15 17.23
C VAL A 9 5.44 64.69 15.88
N ILE A 10 6.11 63.87 15.08
CA ILE A 10 6.28 64.15 13.65
C ILE A 10 5.60 63.03 12.87
N TRP A 11 4.56 63.42 12.16
CA TRP A 11 3.96 62.70 11.05
C TRP A 11 4.82 62.90 9.80
N VAL A 12 5.10 61.82 9.05
CA VAL A 12 5.34 61.93 7.61
C VAL A 12 4.50 60.87 6.90
N THR A 13 3.39 61.33 6.37
CA THR A 13 2.65 60.70 5.27
C THR A 13 3.34 61.04 3.96
N LEU A 14 3.56 60.06 3.07
CA LEU A 14 3.66 60.34 1.64
C LEU A 14 2.94 59.27 0.82
N THR A 15 1.90 59.74 0.13
CA THR A 15 1.07 59.09 -0.87
C THR A 15 1.74 59.05 -2.25
N LEU A 16 1.58 57.89 -2.90
CA LEU A 16 1.16 57.67 -4.29
C LEU A 16 1.96 58.28 -5.47
N ALA A 17 2.46 57.41 -6.36
CA ALA A 17 2.38 57.62 -7.81
C ALA A 17 2.46 56.28 -8.58
N ILE A 18 1.41 56.03 -9.35
CA ILE A 18 1.24 54.95 -10.31
C ILE A 18 2.06 55.27 -11.56
N PHE A 19 2.83 54.31 -12.08
CA PHE A 19 3.24 54.29 -13.48
C PHE A 19 2.99 52.90 -14.07
N LEU A 20 1.91 52.84 -14.87
CA LEU A 20 1.68 51.81 -15.87
C LEU A 20 2.63 52.12 -17.04
N LEU A 21 3.62 51.25 -17.28
CA LEU A 21 4.32 51.20 -18.54
C LEU A 21 4.19 49.79 -19.12
N ALA A 22 3.47 49.73 -20.24
CA ALA A 22 3.33 48.57 -21.09
C ALA A 22 4.71 48.18 -21.66
N TRP A 23 5.08 46.90 -21.51
CA TRP A 23 6.23 46.32 -22.21
C TRP A 23 5.70 45.47 -23.38
N PRO A 24 6.22 45.66 -24.61
CA PRO A 24 5.75 44.94 -25.80
C PRO A 24 6.08 43.44 -25.76
N SER A 25 5.07 42.65 -26.10
CA SER A 25 5.22 41.26 -26.54
C SER A 25 6.10 41.20 -27.78
N SER A 26 7.32 40.67 -27.63
CA SER A 26 8.14 40.23 -28.76
C SER A 26 8.39 38.74 -28.62
N ALA A 27 7.84 38.01 -29.59
CA ALA A 27 8.00 36.59 -29.78
C ALA A 27 9.49 36.23 -29.99
N LEU A 28 9.99 35.32 -29.17
CA LEU A 28 11.19 34.56 -29.44
C LEU A 28 10.78 33.10 -29.60
N ASN A 29 10.81 32.63 -30.85
CA ASN A 29 10.68 31.22 -31.18
C ASN A 29 11.88 30.45 -30.62
N PRO A 30 11.69 29.41 -29.79
CA PRO A 30 12.79 28.51 -29.46
C PRO A 30 13.13 27.61 -30.66
N PRO A 31 14.40 27.22 -30.82
CA PRO A 31 14.88 26.44 -31.95
C PRO A 31 14.27 25.03 -31.99
N LYS A 32 13.88 24.60 -33.19
CA LYS A 32 13.49 23.23 -33.51
C LYS A 32 14.68 22.29 -33.30
N GLY A 33 14.70 21.60 -32.17
CA GLY A 33 15.66 20.56 -31.86
C GLY A 33 14.96 19.43 -31.13
N THR A 34 14.85 18.30 -31.81
CA THR A 34 14.60 16.94 -31.31
C THR A 34 13.55 16.79 -30.19
N VAL A 35 12.34 16.41 -30.60
CA VAL A 35 11.33 15.79 -29.73
C VAL A 35 11.92 14.50 -29.17
N GLN A 36 12.62 14.60 -28.04
CA GLN A 36 12.70 13.48 -27.11
C GLN A 36 11.32 13.39 -26.50
N GLN A 37 10.55 12.39 -26.94
CA GLN A 37 9.36 11.93 -26.25
C GLN A 37 9.73 11.86 -24.76
N ALA A 38 9.08 12.70 -23.96
CA ALA A 38 8.98 12.46 -22.54
C ALA A 38 8.24 11.12 -22.43
N GLU A 39 9.03 10.04 -22.40
CA GLU A 39 8.57 8.73 -22.00
C GLU A 39 7.87 8.97 -20.67
N THR A 40 6.56 8.76 -20.68
CA THR A 40 5.76 8.70 -19.47
C THR A 40 6.51 7.76 -18.53
N ALA A 41 7.12 8.34 -17.50
CA ALA A 41 7.78 7.62 -16.43
C ALA A 41 6.69 6.81 -15.73
N LYS A 42 6.34 5.67 -16.32
CA LYS A 42 5.70 4.55 -15.64
C LYS A 42 6.61 4.29 -14.47
N THR A 43 6.13 4.68 -13.30
CA THR A 43 6.64 4.33 -11.99
C THR A 43 6.87 2.83 -11.94
N ARG A 44 8.06 2.37 -12.39
CA ARG A 44 8.54 1.04 -12.08
C ARG A 44 8.80 1.08 -10.58
N PRO A 45 8.06 0.33 -9.75
CA PRO A 45 8.39 0.27 -8.34
C PRO A 45 9.81 -0.27 -8.24
N LEU A 46 10.64 0.38 -7.42
CA LEU A 46 11.79 -0.27 -6.79
C LEU A 46 11.25 -1.46 -6.00
N ARG A 47 10.93 -2.59 -6.64
CA ARG A 47 11.17 -3.87 -6.00
C ARG A 47 12.68 -3.94 -5.86
N LEU A 48 13.20 -4.51 -4.77
CA LEU A 48 14.61 -4.89 -4.75
C LEU A 48 14.87 -5.60 -6.08
N ASN A 49 15.62 -4.99 -6.99
CA ASN A 49 15.96 -5.58 -8.27
C ASN A 49 16.94 -6.69 -7.91
N ILE A 50 16.42 -7.85 -7.51
CA ILE A 50 17.18 -9.06 -7.27
C ILE A 50 17.71 -9.44 -8.66
N PRO A 51 19.03 -9.39 -8.91
CA PRO A 51 19.57 -9.96 -10.13
C PRO A 51 19.20 -11.45 -10.14
N GLU A 52 18.61 -11.93 -11.23
CA GLU A 52 18.45 -13.36 -11.47
C GLU A 52 19.85 -14.00 -11.46
N GLY A 53 20.22 -14.62 -10.34
CA GLY A 53 21.57 -15.14 -10.18
C GLY A 53 21.71 -15.98 -8.93
N LYS A 54 21.61 -17.31 -9.13
CA LYS A 54 21.71 -18.39 -8.13
C LYS A 54 20.59 -18.40 -7.09
N LEU A 55 19.41 -18.81 -7.54
CA LEU A 55 18.46 -19.50 -6.67
C LEU A 55 19.14 -20.75 -6.09
N PRO A 56 19.18 -20.94 -4.76
CA PRO A 56 19.62 -22.21 -4.20
C PRO A 56 18.75 -23.36 -4.72
N SER A 57 19.35 -24.54 -4.84
CA SER A 57 18.66 -25.73 -5.32
C SER A 57 17.40 -26.02 -4.50
N ILE A 58 16.38 -26.62 -5.14
CA ILE A 58 15.04 -26.91 -4.61
C ILE A 58 15.02 -27.55 -3.20
N SER A 59 16.12 -28.18 -2.77
CA SER A 59 16.25 -28.80 -1.44
C SER A 59 16.46 -27.81 -0.28
N GLU A 60 17.13 -26.69 -0.49
CA GLU A 60 17.40 -25.71 0.58
C GLU A 60 16.16 -24.84 0.86
N ASP A 61 15.40 -24.50 -0.18
CA ASP A 61 14.15 -23.71 -0.11
C ASP A 61 13.06 -24.44 0.71
N GLU A 62 12.92 -25.76 0.52
CA GLU A 62 11.99 -26.54 1.34
C GLU A 62 12.42 -26.57 2.82
N SER A 63 13.70 -26.78 3.11
CA SER A 63 14.20 -26.82 4.50
C SER A 63 14.07 -25.46 5.23
N LEU A 64 14.36 -24.36 4.54
CA LEU A 64 14.19 -22.99 5.03
C LEU A 64 12.71 -22.65 5.23
N SER A 65 11.83 -23.09 4.32
CA SER A 65 10.39 -22.89 4.47
C SER A 65 9.81 -23.67 5.65
N VAL A 66 10.33 -24.87 5.97
CA VAL A 66 9.92 -25.66 7.14
C VAL A 66 10.40 -25.01 8.43
N GLN A 67 11.65 -24.55 8.49
CA GLN A 67 12.18 -23.83 9.67
C GLN A 67 11.47 -22.49 9.90
N LYS A 68 11.17 -21.72 8.84
CA LYS A 68 10.41 -20.46 8.94
C LYS A 68 8.96 -20.67 9.39
N ARG A 69 8.33 -21.78 9.00
CA ARG A 69 6.99 -22.20 9.48
C ARG A 69 6.97 -22.59 10.96
N GLN A 70 8.12 -22.92 11.55
CA GLN A 70 8.27 -23.26 12.96
C GLN A 70 8.64 -22.05 13.86
N GLN A 71 8.89 -20.87 13.28
CA GLN A 71 9.11 -19.67 14.08
C GLN A 71 7.80 -19.21 14.73
N SER A 72 7.87 -18.85 16.01
CA SER A 72 6.73 -18.24 16.72
C SER A 72 6.26 -16.99 16.00
N SER A 73 4.94 -16.74 16.00
CA SER A 73 4.39 -15.49 15.46
C SER A 73 5.14 -14.28 16.02
N PRO A 74 5.53 -13.32 15.16
CA PRO A 74 6.27 -12.16 15.63
C PRO A 74 5.43 -11.36 16.61
N LYS A 75 6.10 -10.68 17.56
CA LYS A 75 5.45 -9.70 18.45
C LYS A 75 5.37 -8.31 17.84
N VAL A 76 6.11 -8.09 16.77
CA VAL A 76 6.21 -6.83 16.02
C VAL A 76 6.40 -7.16 14.55
N VAL A 77 5.70 -6.46 13.69
CA VAL A 77 6.02 -6.39 12.25
C VAL A 77 6.34 -4.95 11.87
N TYR A 78 7.12 -4.79 10.82
CA TYR A 78 7.60 -3.52 10.32
C TYR A 78 7.04 -3.20 8.94
N ARG A 79 6.87 -1.91 8.65
CA ARG A 79 6.50 -1.43 7.32
C ARG A 79 7.29 -0.18 6.96
N GLY A 80 7.97 -0.23 5.82
CA GLY A 80 8.56 0.96 5.20
C GLY A 80 7.54 1.73 4.40
N SER A 81 7.57 3.07 4.47
CA SER A 81 6.73 3.93 3.64
C SER A 81 7.36 5.31 3.45
N SER A 82 7.07 5.94 2.32
CA SER A 82 7.31 7.37 2.05
C SER A 82 6.18 8.28 2.54
N LYS A 83 5.15 7.73 3.21
CA LYS A 83 4.08 8.55 3.79
C LYS A 83 4.40 8.86 5.26
N SER A 84 4.18 10.11 5.65
CA SER A 84 4.38 10.55 7.03
C SER A 84 3.33 9.99 7.98
N PRO A 85 3.61 9.96 9.30
CA PRO A 85 2.64 9.52 10.30
C PRO A 85 1.34 10.30 10.28
N GLU A 86 1.40 11.60 9.96
CA GLU A 86 0.24 12.48 9.82
C GLU A 86 -0.63 12.05 8.63
N THR A 87 -0.02 11.81 7.47
CA THR A 87 -0.74 11.28 6.30
C THR A 87 -1.36 9.90 6.59
N ILE A 88 -0.63 9.01 7.26
CA ILE A 88 -1.17 7.69 7.64
C ILE A 88 -2.33 7.84 8.64
N LYS A 89 -2.26 8.80 9.56
CA LYS A 89 -3.35 9.11 10.50
C LYS A 89 -4.61 9.60 9.78
N GLU A 90 -4.46 10.53 8.84
CA GLU A 90 -5.58 11.07 8.04
C GLU A 90 -6.29 9.99 7.23
N LEU A 91 -5.54 8.99 6.74
CA LEU A 91 -6.08 7.83 6.04
C LEU A 91 -6.72 6.79 6.99
N GLY A 92 -6.65 7.00 8.31
CA GLY A 92 -7.08 6.04 9.32
C GLY A 92 -6.14 4.84 9.48
N GLY A 93 -5.01 4.82 8.77
CA GLY A 93 -4.02 3.75 8.76
C GLY A 93 -3.42 3.48 7.39
N PHE A 94 -2.82 2.30 7.22
CA PHE A 94 -2.38 1.81 5.92
C PHE A 94 -3.53 1.16 5.18
N ILE A 95 -4.04 1.89 4.19
CA ILE A 95 -5.07 1.39 3.27
C ILE A 95 -4.48 0.38 2.27
N PRO A 96 -5.25 -0.66 1.87
CA PRO A 96 -4.88 -1.51 0.75
C PRO A 96 -4.70 -0.74 -0.55
N ARG A 97 -3.90 -1.29 -1.47
CA ARG A 97 -3.57 -0.59 -2.71
C ARG A 97 -4.80 -0.47 -3.62
N ASP A 98 -5.17 0.76 -3.92
CA ASP A 98 -6.17 1.11 -4.94
C ASP A 98 -5.49 1.77 -6.13
N GLU A 99 -5.45 1.08 -7.27
CA GLU A 99 -4.93 1.62 -8.53
C GLU A 99 -6.07 2.06 -9.47
N GLY A 100 -7.28 2.30 -8.95
CA GLY A 100 -8.45 2.68 -9.75
C GLY A 100 -9.02 1.53 -10.61
N GLN A 101 -8.49 0.32 -10.43
CA GLN A 101 -8.93 -0.88 -11.14
C GLN A 101 -10.22 -1.44 -10.53
N THR A 102 -11.01 -2.12 -11.36
CA THR A 102 -12.22 -2.83 -10.93
C THR A 102 -11.88 -3.91 -9.91
N ILE A 103 -12.74 -4.06 -8.90
CA ILE A 103 -12.65 -5.17 -7.94
C ILE A 103 -12.95 -6.46 -8.70
N THR A 104 -12.06 -7.43 -8.60
CA THR A 104 -12.24 -8.77 -9.17
C THR A 104 -11.94 -9.81 -8.10
N ASN A 105 -12.24 -11.08 -8.38
CA ASN A 105 -11.86 -12.16 -7.48
C ASN A 105 -10.35 -12.16 -7.13
N ASN A 106 -9.49 -11.75 -8.08
CA ASN A 106 -8.04 -11.68 -7.86
C ASN A 106 -7.62 -10.57 -6.90
N THR A 107 -8.46 -9.55 -6.67
CA THR A 107 -8.21 -8.51 -5.66
C THR A 107 -8.01 -9.10 -4.26
N PHE A 108 -8.59 -10.27 -4.00
CA PHE A 108 -8.51 -10.99 -2.73
C PHE A 108 -7.43 -12.08 -2.70
N GLY A 109 -6.68 -12.28 -3.79
CA GLY A 109 -5.64 -13.31 -3.89
C GLY A 109 -4.28 -12.86 -3.35
N LEU A 110 -3.67 -13.65 -2.46
CA LEU A 110 -2.34 -13.40 -1.90
C LEU A 110 -1.24 -13.45 -2.97
N LEU A 111 -1.36 -14.33 -3.98
CA LEU A 111 -0.41 -14.39 -5.10
C LEU A 111 -0.43 -13.08 -5.91
N ASN A 112 -1.62 -12.57 -6.23
CA ASN A 112 -1.78 -11.29 -6.95
C ASN A 112 -1.13 -10.14 -6.17
N HIS A 113 -1.32 -10.13 -4.85
CA HIS A 113 -0.70 -9.17 -3.94
C HIS A 113 0.83 -9.30 -3.86
N HIS A 114 1.35 -10.52 -3.67
CA HIS A 114 2.78 -10.84 -3.60
C HIS A 114 3.53 -10.38 -4.85
N TRP A 115 2.94 -10.63 -6.02
CA TRP A 115 3.48 -10.17 -7.29
C TRP A 115 3.11 -8.73 -7.62
N GLY A 116 2.37 -8.05 -6.75
CA GLY A 116 1.83 -6.69 -6.89
C GLY A 116 1.41 -6.34 -8.30
N LEU A 117 0.63 -7.24 -8.92
CA LEU A 117 0.25 -7.16 -10.34
C LEU A 117 -0.90 -6.18 -10.58
N SER A 118 -1.75 -6.00 -9.58
CA SER A 118 -2.99 -5.23 -9.67
C SER A 118 -3.46 -4.78 -8.29
N ARG A 119 -4.62 -4.12 -8.25
CA ARG A 119 -5.38 -3.79 -7.04
C ARG A 119 -5.49 -5.00 -6.11
N THR A 120 -5.32 -4.75 -4.81
CA THR A 120 -5.26 -5.78 -3.77
C THR A 120 -5.97 -5.33 -2.51
N ALA A 121 -6.60 -6.27 -1.80
CA ALA A 121 -7.24 -6.04 -0.50
C ALA A 121 -6.25 -6.08 0.69
N TYR A 122 -4.95 -6.21 0.43
CA TYR A 122 -3.93 -6.38 1.46
C TYR A 122 -2.98 -5.19 1.59
N SER A 123 -2.45 -5.00 2.80
CA SER A 123 -1.30 -4.13 3.08
C SER A 123 -0.14 -4.95 3.64
N SER A 124 1.03 -4.85 2.99
CA SER A 124 2.23 -5.62 3.35
C SER A 124 2.90 -5.11 4.63
N THR A 125 3.40 -6.05 5.43
CA THR A 125 4.37 -5.83 6.52
C THR A 125 5.43 -6.91 6.48
N SER A 126 6.55 -6.74 7.19
CA SER A 126 7.62 -7.73 7.26
C SER A 126 8.03 -7.97 8.71
N ARG A 127 8.42 -9.19 9.07
CA ARG A 127 9.13 -9.40 10.35
C ARG A 127 10.55 -8.82 10.33
N SER A 128 11.14 -8.64 9.15
CA SER A 128 12.49 -8.12 8.95
C SER A 128 12.49 -6.60 8.96
N PHE A 129 13.23 -6.01 9.89
CA PHE A 129 13.47 -4.57 9.94
C PHE A 129 14.18 -4.09 8.67
N GLY A 130 15.19 -4.83 8.21
CA GLY A 130 15.98 -4.47 7.02
C GLY A 130 15.14 -4.41 5.74
N VAL A 131 14.14 -5.28 5.61
CA VAL A 131 13.17 -5.21 4.51
C VAL A 131 12.35 -3.92 4.63
N ALA A 132 11.79 -3.62 5.80
CA ALA A 132 11.06 -2.37 5.99
C ALA A 132 11.92 -1.12 5.76
N LEU A 133 13.20 -1.16 6.14
CA LEU A 133 14.18 -0.13 5.85
C LEU A 133 14.34 0.06 4.34
N GLY A 134 14.60 -1.01 3.56
CA GLY A 134 14.69 -0.91 2.10
C GLY A 134 13.42 -0.34 1.45
N TYR A 135 12.24 -0.72 1.93
CA TYR A 135 10.97 -0.18 1.44
C TYR A 135 10.70 1.27 1.84
N SER A 136 11.28 1.77 2.95
CA SER A 136 11.14 3.17 3.37
C SER A 136 11.85 4.15 2.43
N MET A 137 12.78 3.66 1.60
CA MET A 137 13.68 4.48 0.80
C MET A 137 13.24 4.68 -0.65
N LYS A 138 12.13 4.07 -1.09
CA LYS A 138 11.77 3.99 -2.52
C LYS A 138 11.57 5.33 -3.22
N GLU A 139 11.15 6.36 -2.49
CA GLU A 139 10.83 7.66 -3.08
C GLU A 139 11.91 8.72 -2.80
N HIS A 140 13.03 8.33 -2.15
CA HIS A 140 14.26 9.11 -1.91
C HIS A 140 14.15 10.48 -1.20
N GLU A 141 12.97 11.08 -1.11
CA GLU A 141 12.76 12.41 -0.50
C GLU A 141 12.53 12.31 1.01
N SER A 142 11.82 11.27 1.45
CA SER A 142 11.57 10.99 2.86
C SER A 142 11.15 9.54 3.05
N GLY A 143 11.50 8.97 4.20
CA GLY A 143 11.21 7.58 4.52
C GLY A 143 10.90 7.41 5.99
N TRP A 144 9.94 6.54 6.27
CA TRP A 144 9.56 6.14 7.61
C TRP A 144 9.51 4.62 7.71
N ILE A 145 9.92 4.11 8.86
CA ILE A 145 9.68 2.74 9.26
C ILE A 145 8.63 2.78 10.38
N TYR A 146 7.61 1.96 10.24
CA TYR A 146 6.53 1.84 11.21
C TYR A 146 6.68 0.52 11.96
N LYS A 147 6.57 0.60 13.29
CA LYS A 147 6.52 -0.54 14.20
C LYS A 147 5.06 -0.84 14.51
N ILE A 148 4.60 -2.04 14.18
CA ILE A 148 3.18 -2.38 14.15
C ILE A 148 2.95 -3.65 14.97
N HIS A 149 1.92 -3.64 15.83
CA HIS A 149 1.54 -4.84 16.57
C HIS A 149 0.75 -5.81 15.67
N PRO A 150 1.12 -7.10 15.56
CA PRO A 150 0.42 -8.04 14.70
C PRO A 150 -0.99 -8.38 15.19
N THR A 151 -1.95 -8.46 14.27
CA THR A 151 -3.36 -8.84 14.56
C THR A 151 -3.82 -9.99 13.70
N PRO A 152 -4.93 -10.67 14.03
CA PRO A 152 -5.31 -11.90 13.34
C PRO A 152 -5.67 -11.71 11.86
N ASN A 153 -5.95 -10.49 11.40
CA ASN A 153 -6.15 -10.22 9.96
C ASN A 153 -4.84 -10.19 9.15
N MET A 154 -3.67 -10.29 9.80
CA MET A 154 -2.36 -10.39 9.15
C MET A 154 -1.98 -11.85 8.90
N ILE A 155 -1.74 -12.21 7.64
CA ILE A 155 -1.51 -13.59 7.19
C ILE A 155 -0.03 -13.81 6.87
N ASP A 156 0.56 -14.87 7.42
CA ASP A 156 1.92 -15.31 7.05
C ASP A 156 1.97 -15.83 5.59
N LEU A 157 2.69 -15.14 4.71
CA LEU A 157 2.82 -15.57 3.32
C LEU A 157 3.60 -16.87 3.16
N ASN A 158 4.60 -17.13 4.01
CA ASN A 158 5.41 -18.37 3.93
C ASN A 158 4.55 -19.62 4.14
N GLY A 159 3.48 -19.51 4.93
CA GLY A 159 2.54 -20.59 5.18
C GLY A 159 1.38 -20.67 4.18
N SER A 160 1.32 -19.80 3.17
CA SER A 160 0.13 -19.63 2.34
C SER A 160 0.10 -20.50 1.08
N GLY A 161 0.97 -21.50 0.98
CA GLY A 161 0.82 -22.60 0.01
C GLY A 161 1.11 -22.27 -1.45
N PHE A 162 1.89 -21.22 -1.73
CA PHE A 162 2.41 -20.92 -3.06
C PHE A 162 3.91 -20.56 -3.00
N LYS A 163 4.60 -20.71 -4.14
CA LYS A 163 6.04 -20.40 -4.21
C LYS A 163 6.25 -18.89 -4.08
N LEU A 164 7.08 -18.50 -3.12
CA LEU A 164 7.45 -17.11 -2.91
C LEU A 164 8.70 -16.76 -3.72
N GLN A 165 8.59 -15.71 -4.53
CA GLN A 165 9.76 -15.10 -5.18
C GLN A 165 10.65 -14.37 -4.16
N TYR A 166 10.06 -13.80 -3.12
CA TYR A 166 10.72 -12.90 -2.17
C TYR A 166 10.67 -13.47 -0.75
N HIS A 167 11.14 -14.70 -0.56
CA HIS A 167 11.09 -15.40 0.74
C HIS A 167 11.86 -14.67 1.87
N GLU A 168 12.83 -13.82 1.52
CA GLU A 168 13.57 -12.97 2.47
C GLU A 168 12.72 -11.80 3.00
N GLU A 169 11.61 -11.45 2.35
CA GLU A 169 10.70 -10.40 2.83
C GLU A 169 9.91 -10.84 4.07
N GLU A 170 9.75 -12.14 4.28
CA GLU A 170 9.07 -12.71 5.46
C GLU A 170 7.74 -11.98 5.76
N GLU A 171 6.95 -11.80 4.70
CA GLU A 171 5.80 -10.92 4.66
C GLU A 171 4.63 -11.44 5.51
N PHE A 172 4.01 -10.50 6.23
CA PHE A 172 2.67 -10.66 6.80
C PHE A 172 1.71 -9.68 6.14
N SER A 173 0.70 -10.19 5.45
CA SER A 173 -0.26 -9.38 4.69
C SER A 173 -1.53 -9.14 5.47
N ALA A 174 -1.80 -7.87 5.78
CA ALA A 174 -2.99 -7.44 6.49
C ALA A 174 -4.18 -7.31 5.53
N LEU A 175 -5.14 -8.24 5.60
CA LEU A 175 -6.37 -8.16 4.82
C LEU A 175 -7.26 -7.04 5.38
N GLY A 176 -7.68 -6.12 4.51
CA GLY A 176 -8.37 -4.89 4.93
C GLY A 176 -7.44 -3.84 5.54
N GLY A 177 -6.13 -3.94 5.33
CA GLY A 177 -5.19 -2.94 5.79
C GLY A 177 -4.90 -2.96 7.29
N ILE A 178 -4.27 -1.87 7.76
CA ILE A 178 -3.71 -1.75 9.10
C ILE A 178 -4.19 -0.45 9.71
N ARG A 179 -4.83 -0.50 10.87
CA ARG A 179 -5.38 0.71 11.49
C ARG A 179 -4.30 1.60 12.11
N TYR A 180 -4.53 2.90 12.15
CA TYR A 180 -3.58 3.84 12.77
C TYR A 180 -3.38 3.56 14.26
N ASP A 181 -4.45 3.20 14.99
CA ASP A 181 -4.40 2.81 16.41
C ASP A 181 -3.67 1.48 16.65
N GLN A 182 -3.34 0.72 15.61
CA GLN A 182 -2.54 -0.51 15.67
C GLN A 182 -1.02 -0.26 15.56
N ILE A 183 -0.62 0.93 15.09
CA ILE A 183 0.78 1.32 14.93
C ILE A 183 1.32 1.71 16.31
N GLN A 184 2.38 1.05 16.77
CA GLN A 184 3.01 1.32 18.08
C GLN A 184 3.90 2.56 18.05
N ALA A 185 4.69 2.69 16.99
CA ALA A 185 5.68 3.75 16.85
C ALA A 185 6.10 3.91 15.38
N TRP A 186 6.80 5.00 15.08
CA TRP A 186 7.48 5.21 13.81
C TRP A 186 8.87 5.80 14.00
N MET A 187 9.73 5.58 13.03
CA MET A 187 11.08 6.12 12.98
C MET A 187 11.25 6.82 11.64
N ARG A 188 11.64 8.09 11.67
CA ARG A 188 11.99 8.83 10.46
C ARG A 188 13.41 8.47 10.04
N MET A 189 13.62 8.13 8.78
CA MET A 189 14.94 7.87 8.23
C MET A 189 15.65 9.19 7.94
N SER A 190 16.92 9.31 8.35
CA SER A 190 17.73 10.49 8.08
C SER A 190 18.10 10.58 6.60
N SER A 191 18.35 11.79 6.11
CA SER A 191 18.82 12.00 4.73
C SER A 191 20.11 11.23 4.44
N GLU A 192 21.03 11.12 5.40
CA GLU A 192 22.25 10.33 5.27
C GLU A 192 21.97 8.86 4.94
N ILE A 193 21.03 8.24 5.67
CA ILE A 193 20.60 6.86 5.41
C ILE A 193 19.91 6.80 4.05
N LEU A 194 19.01 7.74 3.75
CA LEU A 194 18.25 7.78 2.50
C LEU A 194 19.13 7.97 1.24
N MET A 195 20.24 8.68 1.37
CA MET A 195 21.21 8.91 0.29
C MET A 195 22.12 7.71 0.04
N HIS A 196 22.26 6.80 1.01
CA HIS A 196 23.01 5.57 0.84
C HIS A 196 22.15 4.54 0.12
N SER A 197 22.54 4.08 -1.06
CA SER A 197 21.85 2.96 -1.69
C SER A 197 22.11 1.69 -0.88
N LEU A 198 21.09 1.18 -0.18
CA LEU A 198 21.21 -0.06 0.58
C LEU A 198 21.40 -1.25 -0.36
N SER A 199 22.39 -2.08 -0.05
CA SER A 199 22.58 -3.36 -0.71
C SER A 199 21.68 -4.44 -0.11
N MET A 200 21.56 -5.59 -0.80
CA MET A 200 20.90 -6.76 -0.22
C MET A 200 21.62 -7.26 1.05
N ASP A 201 22.93 -7.07 1.14
CA ASP A 201 23.69 -7.44 2.32
C ASP A 201 23.33 -6.52 3.50
N ASP A 202 23.02 -5.25 3.26
CA ASP A 202 22.51 -4.35 4.29
C ASP A 202 21.11 -4.77 4.75
N VAL A 203 20.22 -5.15 3.82
CA VAL A 203 18.89 -5.67 4.16
C VAL A 203 18.99 -6.93 5.03
N ARG A 204 19.90 -7.85 4.71
CA ARG A 204 20.16 -9.06 5.52
C ARG A 204 20.81 -8.73 6.86
N LYS A 205 21.81 -7.86 6.87
CA LYS A 205 22.53 -7.41 8.07
C LYS A 205 21.60 -6.73 9.07
N PHE A 206 20.71 -5.88 8.58
CA PHE A 206 19.75 -5.14 9.40
C PHE A 206 18.41 -5.84 9.55
N ARG A 207 18.35 -7.18 9.37
CA ARG A 207 17.13 -7.96 9.60
C ARG A 207 16.51 -7.68 10.98
N GLU A 208 17.34 -7.59 12.01
CA GLU A 208 16.92 -7.21 13.37
C GLU A 208 17.16 -5.72 13.63
N PHE A 209 16.22 -5.08 14.33
CA PHE A 209 16.33 -3.66 14.69
C PHE A 209 17.55 -3.38 15.56
N GLU A 210 17.91 -4.28 16.47
CA GLU A 210 19.02 -4.11 17.40
C GLU A 210 20.36 -3.95 16.67
N THR A 211 20.54 -4.66 15.54
CA THR A 211 21.74 -4.53 14.71
C THR A 211 21.79 -3.16 14.03
N PHE A 212 20.65 -2.69 13.54
CA PHE A 212 20.55 -1.34 12.96
C PHE A 212 20.78 -0.25 14.01
N ALA A 213 20.16 -0.36 15.19
CA ALA A 213 20.28 0.62 16.27
C ALA A 213 21.72 0.77 16.77
N LYS A 214 22.52 -0.30 16.74
CA LYS A 214 23.96 -0.23 17.04
C LYS A 214 24.74 0.58 16.01
N ALA A 215 24.39 0.44 14.72
CA ALA A 215 25.04 1.17 13.63
C ALA A 215 24.57 2.64 13.55
N TYR A 216 23.31 2.90 13.91
CA TYR A 216 22.68 4.21 13.83
C TYR A 216 22.01 4.59 15.17
N PRO A 217 22.81 4.88 16.23
CA PRO A 217 22.29 5.08 17.59
C PRO A 217 21.40 6.33 17.74
N ASN A 218 21.47 7.27 16.80
CA ASN A 218 20.63 8.48 16.81
C ASN A 218 19.25 8.27 16.17
N SER A 219 19.01 7.11 15.55
CA SER A 219 17.72 6.75 14.98
C SER A 219 16.76 6.30 16.07
N THR A 220 15.79 7.15 16.40
CA THR A 220 14.90 6.96 17.56
C THR A 220 13.46 6.69 17.15
N TRP A 221 12.77 5.86 17.92
CA TRP A 221 11.35 5.63 17.77
C TRP A 221 10.54 6.77 18.40
N THR A 222 9.59 7.30 17.65
CA THR A 222 8.52 8.16 18.16
C THR A 222 7.30 7.29 18.44
N ASN A 223 6.89 7.22 19.70
CA ASN A 223 5.72 6.44 20.10
C ASN A 223 4.42 7.07 19.55
N ASN A 224 3.51 6.23 19.09
CA ASN A 224 2.18 6.65 18.69
C ASN A 224 1.29 6.77 19.93
N THR A 225 0.91 7.99 20.31
CA THR A 225 0.01 8.21 21.45
C THR A 225 -1.41 7.70 21.22
N ALA A 226 -1.78 7.39 19.96
CA ALA A 226 -3.06 6.78 19.61
C ALA A 226 -3.02 5.25 19.58
N TYR A 227 -1.89 4.61 19.89
CA TYR A 227 -1.81 3.17 19.98
C TYR A 227 -2.79 2.62 21.03
N ASP A 228 -3.59 1.64 20.66
CA ASP A 228 -4.56 1.01 21.54
C ASP A 228 -4.01 -0.32 22.08
N HIS A 229 -3.79 -0.37 23.39
CA HIS A 229 -3.28 -1.55 24.09
C HIS A 229 -4.20 -2.78 24.02
N LYS A 230 -5.44 -2.66 23.52
CA LYS A 230 -6.24 -3.85 23.18
C LYS A 230 -5.50 -4.81 22.25
N TYR A 231 -4.58 -4.27 21.43
CA TYR A 231 -3.81 -5.06 20.48
C TYR A 231 -2.81 -6.02 21.13
N ASP A 232 -2.35 -5.74 22.34
CA ASP A 232 -1.27 -6.49 23.02
C ASP A 232 -1.58 -7.98 23.27
N THR A 233 -2.86 -8.35 23.19
CA THR A 233 -3.34 -9.73 23.37
C THR A 233 -3.39 -10.55 22.09
N PHE A 234 -3.16 -9.94 20.94
CA PHE A 234 -3.31 -10.60 19.65
C PHE A 234 -1.98 -11.06 19.05
N ALA A 235 -2.10 -11.84 17.97
CA ALA A 235 -1.01 -12.28 17.13
C ALA A 235 -1.50 -12.36 15.67
N SER A 236 -0.56 -12.47 14.74
CA SER A 236 -0.87 -12.75 13.33
C SER A 236 -1.50 -14.14 13.16
N SER A 237 -2.27 -14.29 12.08
CA SER A 237 -2.76 -15.58 11.61
C SER A 237 -1.66 -16.39 10.92
N PRO A 238 -1.74 -17.73 10.97
CA PRO A 238 -0.93 -18.57 10.09
C PRO A 238 -1.31 -18.34 8.62
N GLY A 239 -0.52 -18.92 7.72
CA GLY A 239 -0.81 -18.85 6.29
C GLY A 239 -2.18 -19.37 5.89
N GLN A 240 -2.71 -18.84 4.79
CA GLN A 240 -4.08 -19.13 4.32
C GLN A 240 -4.05 -19.64 2.86
N PRO A 241 -3.79 -20.94 2.63
CA PRO A 241 -3.71 -21.51 1.28
C PRO A 241 -4.97 -21.30 0.42
N GLN A 242 -6.15 -21.25 1.03
CA GLN A 242 -7.41 -20.96 0.33
C GLN A 242 -7.48 -19.53 -0.23
N LEU A 243 -6.64 -18.61 0.25
CA LEU A 243 -6.49 -17.25 -0.27
C LEU A 243 -5.30 -17.10 -1.24
N ALA A 244 -4.57 -18.18 -1.54
CA ALA A 244 -3.37 -18.11 -2.36
C ALA A 244 -3.65 -17.57 -3.77
N GLY A 245 -4.64 -18.13 -4.46
CA GLY A 245 -5.00 -17.72 -5.82
C GLY A 245 -4.14 -18.32 -6.95
N ASN A 246 -3.20 -19.21 -6.66
CA ASN A 246 -2.55 -20.04 -7.70
C ASN A 246 -3.44 -21.22 -8.10
N LYS A 247 -3.21 -21.75 -9.31
CA LYS A 247 -3.99 -22.83 -9.93
C LYS A 247 -4.24 -24.02 -9.00
N ASP A 248 -3.21 -24.49 -8.29
CA ASP A 248 -3.32 -25.68 -7.44
C ASP A 248 -4.23 -25.46 -6.22
N ASN A 249 -4.09 -24.30 -5.55
CA ASN A 249 -4.97 -23.97 -4.44
C ASN A 249 -6.39 -23.64 -4.90
N VAL A 250 -6.55 -23.03 -6.08
CA VAL A 250 -7.89 -22.84 -6.68
C VAL A 250 -8.53 -24.19 -6.99
N ALA A 251 -7.79 -25.19 -7.47
CA ALA A 251 -8.35 -26.53 -7.67
C ALA A 251 -8.74 -27.19 -6.34
N LYS A 252 -7.94 -26.99 -5.28
CA LYS A 252 -8.18 -27.59 -3.95
C LYS A 252 -9.31 -26.92 -3.15
N PHE A 253 -9.45 -25.59 -3.27
CA PHE A 253 -10.38 -24.76 -2.48
C PHE A 253 -11.43 -24.04 -3.34
N GLY A 254 -11.59 -24.46 -4.60
CA GLY A 254 -12.43 -23.79 -5.60
C GLY A 254 -13.93 -23.94 -5.42
N ASN A 255 -14.38 -24.53 -4.30
CA ASN A 255 -15.79 -24.52 -3.92
C ASN A 255 -16.28 -23.12 -3.50
N LYS A 256 -15.37 -22.17 -3.31
CA LYS A 256 -15.64 -20.75 -3.03
C LYS A 256 -14.70 -19.86 -3.83
N THR A 257 -15.14 -18.63 -4.06
CA THR A 257 -14.30 -17.56 -4.62
C THR A 257 -13.27 -17.09 -3.58
N LEU A 258 -12.20 -16.41 -4.03
CA LEU A 258 -11.22 -15.80 -3.11
C LEU A 258 -11.88 -14.71 -2.26
N GLU A 259 -12.83 -13.97 -2.83
CA GLU A 259 -13.65 -13.01 -2.08
C GLU A 259 -14.44 -13.68 -0.95
N GLN A 260 -15.10 -14.81 -1.22
CA GLN A 260 -15.83 -15.57 -0.21
C GLN A 260 -14.91 -16.07 0.89
N HIS A 261 -13.74 -16.63 0.53
CA HIS A 261 -12.72 -17.03 1.50
C HIS A 261 -12.21 -15.85 2.33
N ALA A 262 -12.05 -14.67 1.71
CA ALA A 262 -11.58 -13.46 2.38
C ALA A 262 -12.62 -12.94 3.39
N ILE A 263 -13.90 -12.96 3.01
CA ILE A 263 -15.02 -12.61 3.90
C ILE A 263 -15.10 -13.60 5.07
N GLU A 264 -15.00 -14.91 4.81
CA GLU A 264 -15.01 -15.92 5.88
C GLU A 264 -13.83 -15.76 6.84
N PHE A 265 -12.64 -15.49 6.29
CA PHE A 265 -11.45 -15.20 7.08
C PHE A 265 -11.66 -13.95 7.95
N MET A 266 -12.20 -12.86 7.41
CA MET A 266 -12.43 -11.63 8.17
C MET A 266 -13.57 -11.76 9.19
N LYS A 267 -14.60 -12.56 8.92
CA LYS A 267 -15.61 -12.91 9.93
C LYS A 267 -14.98 -13.58 11.15
N LYS A 268 -13.95 -14.42 10.95
CA LYS A 268 -13.24 -15.11 12.03
C LYS A 268 -12.18 -14.22 12.70
N ASN A 269 -11.45 -13.43 11.93
CA ASN A 269 -10.19 -12.80 12.38
C ASN A 269 -10.20 -11.27 12.38
N GLY A 270 -11.25 -10.65 11.83
CA GLY A 270 -11.33 -9.20 11.62
C GLY A 270 -11.87 -8.39 12.79
N GLY A 271 -12.43 -9.05 13.82
CA GLY A 271 -13.00 -8.37 15.00
C GLY A 271 -12.06 -7.32 15.64
N PRO A 272 -10.78 -7.66 15.92
CA PRO A 272 -9.82 -6.71 16.49
C PRO A 272 -9.56 -5.45 15.65
N VAL A 273 -9.76 -5.53 14.33
CA VAL A 273 -9.60 -4.42 13.40
C VAL A 273 -10.93 -3.81 12.96
N ALA A 274 -11.97 -3.99 13.78
CA ALA A 274 -13.31 -3.43 13.59
C ALA A 274 -14.03 -3.92 12.32
N TRP A 275 -13.81 -5.17 11.92
CA TRP A 275 -14.66 -5.81 10.90
C TRP A 275 -16.11 -5.90 11.38
N ASN A 276 -17.02 -5.32 10.61
CA ASN A 276 -18.46 -5.30 10.87
C ASN A 276 -19.28 -5.86 9.69
N GLY A 277 -18.64 -6.63 8.81
CA GLY A 277 -19.19 -7.05 7.52
C GLY A 277 -18.60 -6.33 6.32
N GLN A 278 -17.85 -5.24 6.55
CA GLN A 278 -17.07 -4.52 5.54
C GLN A 278 -15.58 -4.56 5.86
N PHE A 279 -14.74 -4.57 4.83
CA PHE A 279 -13.28 -4.54 5.00
C PHE A 279 -12.86 -3.23 5.68
N PRO A 280 -12.05 -3.29 6.76
CA PRO A 280 -11.49 -2.09 7.36
C PRO A 280 -10.73 -1.29 6.31
N LEU A 281 -10.75 0.04 6.44
CA LEU A 281 -9.93 0.96 5.64
C LEU A 281 -10.00 0.72 4.12
N SER A 282 -11.10 0.13 3.66
CA SER A 282 -11.18 -0.43 2.34
C SER A 282 -11.50 0.66 1.34
N SER A 283 -10.60 0.80 0.38
CA SER A 283 -10.87 1.53 -0.85
C SER A 283 -11.82 0.77 -1.79
N LEU A 284 -12.17 -0.49 -1.46
CA LEU A 284 -13.05 -1.37 -2.23
C LEU A 284 -14.50 -0.82 -2.19
N LYS A 285 -14.73 0.32 -2.83
CA LYS A 285 -16.08 0.78 -3.15
C LYS A 285 -16.53 0.02 -4.38
N THR A 286 -17.52 -0.85 -4.21
CA THR A 286 -18.30 -1.37 -5.34
C THR A 286 -18.99 -0.20 -6.03
N LYS A 287 -18.99 -0.20 -7.38
CA LYS A 287 -19.52 0.89 -8.22
C LYS A 287 -21.04 1.13 -8.12
N ASN A 288 -21.72 0.55 -7.12
CA ASN A 288 -23.17 0.63 -6.93
C ASN A 288 -23.50 1.23 -5.56
N GLU A 289 -23.30 2.54 -5.44
CA GLU A 289 -23.98 3.39 -4.45
C GLU A 289 -24.04 4.84 -4.96
N GLU A 290 -24.26 5.02 -6.27
CA GLU A 290 -24.98 6.22 -6.73
C GLU A 290 -26.46 5.84 -6.74
N ALA A 291 -27.13 6.07 -5.61
CA ALA A 291 -28.57 6.14 -5.60
C ALA A 291 -28.99 7.24 -6.59
N PRO A 292 -29.92 7.01 -7.52
CA PRO A 292 -30.50 8.10 -8.29
C PRO A 292 -31.11 9.09 -7.29
N GLN A 293 -30.66 10.34 -7.31
CA GLN A 293 -31.43 11.43 -6.74
C GLN A 293 -32.77 11.44 -7.47
N MET A 294 -33.80 10.88 -6.85
CA MET A 294 -35.18 11.13 -7.25
C MET A 294 -35.48 12.57 -6.86
N THR A 295 -35.31 13.47 -7.82
CA THR A 295 -36.06 14.72 -7.84
C THR A 295 -37.51 14.36 -8.16
N GLU A 296 -38.36 14.42 -7.14
CA GLU A 296 -39.80 14.58 -7.35
C GLU A 296 -40.01 15.84 -8.18
N ASP A 297 -40.52 15.69 -9.40
CA ASP A 297 -41.63 16.54 -9.83
C ASP A 297 -42.37 16.00 -11.07
N HIS A 298 -43.69 15.94 -10.89
CA HIS A 298 -44.76 16.07 -11.87
C HIS A 298 -45.08 14.93 -12.86
N ALA A 299 -46.25 14.35 -12.60
CA ALA A 299 -46.98 13.44 -13.46
C ALA A 299 -47.47 14.10 -14.76
N THR A 300 -47.49 13.34 -15.87
CA THR A 300 -48.69 13.11 -16.70
C THR A 300 -48.39 12.08 -17.80
N HIS A 301 -49.35 11.15 -18.00
CA HIS A 301 -49.70 10.33 -19.19
C HIS A 301 -48.59 9.90 -20.19
N THR A 302 -48.47 8.65 -20.67
CA THR A 302 -49.50 7.81 -21.32
C THR A 302 -48.94 6.40 -21.62
N THR A 303 -49.83 5.43 -21.67
CA THR A 303 -49.76 4.01 -22.10
C THR A 303 -48.90 3.73 -23.34
N THR A 304 -48.15 2.61 -23.38
CA THR A 304 -48.26 1.52 -24.39
C THR A 304 -47.24 0.39 -24.17
N SER A 305 -47.79 -0.82 -24.21
CA SER A 305 -47.16 -2.15 -24.24
C SER A 305 -46.11 -2.33 -25.34
N SER A 306 -44.97 -2.96 -25.01
CA SER A 306 -44.40 -3.99 -25.89
C SER A 306 -43.38 -4.86 -25.16
N ARG A 307 -43.65 -6.16 -25.25
CA ARG A 307 -42.85 -7.30 -24.82
C ARG A 307 -41.89 -7.62 -25.96
N GLN A 308 -40.58 -7.63 -25.73
CA GLN A 308 -39.67 -8.28 -26.66
C GLN A 308 -38.46 -8.89 -25.94
N THR A 309 -38.43 -10.21 -26.02
CA THR A 309 -37.32 -11.12 -25.72
C THR A 309 -36.15 -10.83 -26.66
N ILE A 310 -34.92 -10.76 -26.15
CA ILE A 310 -33.73 -11.06 -26.95
C ILE A 310 -32.85 -12.01 -26.14
N GLU A 311 -32.72 -13.20 -26.72
CA GLU A 311 -31.78 -14.26 -26.40
C GLU A 311 -30.47 -14.04 -27.17
N THR A 312 -29.36 -14.39 -26.52
CA THR A 312 -28.14 -15.01 -27.08
C THR A 312 -27.17 -14.19 -27.95
N THR A 313 -25.88 -14.28 -27.54
CA THR A 313 -24.65 -14.43 -28.35
C THR A 313 -23.61 -13.32 -28.15
N VAL A 314 -22.61 -13.55 -27.29
CA VAL A 314 -21.18 -13.34 -27.61
C VAL A 314 -20.33 -14.28 -26.71
N LEU A 315 -19.96 -15.44 -27.25
CA LEU A 315 -18.84 -16.27 -26.80
C LEU A 315 -17.98 -16.55 -28.04
N ALA A 316 -16.66 -16.68 -27.83
CA ALA A 316 -15.56 -16.66 -28.80
C ALA A 316 -15.20 -15.22 -29.20
N GLU A 317 -13.98 -14.73 -28.98
CA GLU A 317 -12.70 -15.31 -29.39
C GLU A 317 -11.58 -14.96 -28.40
N TYR A 318 -10.84 -15.97 -27.92
CA TYR A 318 -9.40 -15.84 -27.67
C TYR A 318 -8.77 -17.20 -27.94
N ASN A 319 -8.31 -17.34 -29.18
CA ASN A 319 -7.52 -18.44 -29.68
C ASN A 319 -6.08 -18.21 -29.20
N ILE A 320 -5.59 -19.01 -28.26
CA ILE A 320 -4.16 -19.04 -27.91
C ILE A 320 -3.57 -20.25 -28.61
N GLU A 321 -2.85 -19.99 -29.70
CA GLU A 321 -2.02 -20.99 -30.37
C GLU A 321 -0.95 -21.51 -29.39
N ALA A 322 -0.87 -22.84 -29.33
CA ALA A 322 0.14 -23.57 -28.61
C ALA A 322 1.49 -23.38 -29.30
N ILE A 323 2.49 -22.92 -28.54
CA ILE A 323 3.90 -22.98 -28.96
C ILE A 323 4.43 -24.34 -28.52
N GLU A 324 4.71 -25.20 -29.49
CA GLU A 324 5.44 -26.46 -29.27
C GLU A 324 6.92 -26.19 -28.93
N PRO A 325 7.53 -27.00 -28.04
CA PRO A 325 8.94 -26.89 -27.73
C PRO A 325 9.79 -27.54 -28.83
N LYS A 326 10.75 -26.79 -29.38
CA LYS A 326 11.83 -27.38 -30.17
C LYS A 326 12.80 -28.14 -29.24
N ILE A 327 13.02 -29.40 -29.61
CA ILE A 327 14.03 -30.32 -29.07
C ILE A 327 15.42 -29.85 -29.49
#